data_AF-A0AA88S7Q4-F1
#
_entry.id   AF-A0AA88S7Q4-F1
#
_cell.length_a   1.000
_cell.length_b   1.000
_cell.length_c   1.000
_cell.angle_alpha   90.00
_cell.angle_beta   90.00
_cell.angle_gamma   90.00
#
_symmetry.space_group_name_H-M   'P 1'
#
loop_
_entity.id
_entity.type
_entity.pdbx_description
1 polymer ?
#
loop_
_entity_poly.entity_id
_entity_poly.type
_entity_poly.pdbx_seq_one_letter_code
_entity_poly.pdbx_strand_id
1 'polypeptide(L)' 'MCPTDVSFPSAALKAKAFQLHPVQMMSTDNTVKKSVYDASSGCFTVPPRTTSVFVEPRNTKESARQS' A
#
# COMPACT_ATOMS: atom_id res chain seq x y z
N MET A 1 -20.37 18.05 -4.48
CA MET A 1 -19.32 17.55 -3.58
C MET A 1 -18.13 17.14 -4.44
N CYS A 2 -16.94 17.70 -4.21
CA CYS A 2 -15.74 17.34 -4.95
C CYS A 2 -15.15 16.04 -4.35
N PRO A 3 -14.71 15.06 -5.17
CA PRO A 3 -14.05 13.87 -4.64
C PRO A 3 -12.76 14.22 -3.90
N THR A 4 -12.54 13.56 -2.76
CA THR A 4 -11.38 13.74 -1.88
C THR A 4 -10.66 12.42 -1.67
N ASP A 5 -9.53 12.47 -0.97
CA ASP A 5 -8.83 11.29 -0.49
C ASP A 5 -9.76 10.47 0.42
N VAL A 6 -9.57 9.15 0.40
CA VAL A 6 -10.29 8.21 1.27
C VAL A 6 -9.29 7.37 2.04
N SER A 7 -9.52 7.22 3.34
CA SER A 7 -8.72 6.37 4.23
C SER A 7 -9.49 5.10 4.61
N PHE A 8 -8.81 3.96 4.50
CA PHE A 8 -9.34 2.62 4.77
C PHE A 8 -8.51 1.96 5.88
N PRO A 9 -8.90 2.12 7.16
CA PRO A 9 -8.21 1.46 8.26
C PRO A 9 -8.56 -0.04 8.32
N SER A 10 -7.54 -0.88 8.52
CA SER A 10 -7.73 -2.31 8.76
C SER A 10 -6.81 -2.79 9.88
N ALA A 11 -7.40 -3.09 11.04
CA ALA A 11 -6.65 -3.60 12.18
C ALA A 11 -5.94 -4.93 11.87
N ALA A 12 -6.56 -5.79 11.04
CA ALA A 12 -5.99 -7.06 10.61
C ALA A 12 -4.74 -6.91 9.73
N LEU A 13 -4.57 -5.74 9.11
CA LEU A 13 -3.45 -5.44 8.23
C LEU A 13 -2.42 -4.53 8.90
N LYS A 14 -2.45 -4.32 10.22
CA LYS A 14 -1.39 -3.60 10.97
C LYS A 14 -0.05 -4.34 10.93
N ALA A 15 1.04 -3.59 11.06
CA ALA A 15 2.41 -4.08 11.13
C ALA A 15 2.84 -4.98 9.95
N LYS A 16 2.13 -4.89 8.83
CA LYS A 16 2.50 -5.53 7.57
C LYS A 16 3.47 -4.65 6.80
N ALA A 17 4.16 -5.23 5.82
CA ALA A 17 5.13 -4.52 5.00
C ALA A 17 4.57 -4.13 3.63
N PHE A 18 3.32 -3.67 3.58
CA PHE A 18 2.71 -3.24 2.33
C PHE A 18 3.41 -2.00 1.77
N GLN A 19 3.69 -2.03 0.47
CA GLN A 19 4.21 -0.92 -0.30
C GLN A 19 3.35 -0.72 -1.55
N LEU A 20 3.30 0.51 -2.06
CA LEU A 20 2.66 0.77 -3.35
C LEU A 20 3.36 -0.09 -4.43
N HIS A 21 2.58 -0.67 -5.34
CA HIS A 21 3.12 -1.53 -6.38
C HIS A 21 4.17 -0.77 -7.21
N PRO A 22 5.33 -1.38 -7.57
CA PRO A 22 6.41 -0.67 -8.29
C PRO A 22 5.98 0.03 -9.57
N VAL A 23 5.06 -0.58 -10.34
CA VAL A 23 4.48 0.05 -11.54
C VAL A 23 3.79 1.38 -11.22
N GLN A 24 3.09 1.47 -10.08
CA GLN A 24 2.40 2.69 -9.67
C GLN A 24 3.36 3.71 -9.04
N MET A 25 4.39 3.26 -8.31
CA MET A 25 5.46 4.15 -7.82
C MET A 25 6.20 4.83 -8.97
N MET A 26 6.45 4.09 -10.07
CA MET A 26 7.15 4.58 -11.26
C MET A 26 6.20 5.13 -12.34
N SER A 27 4.91 5.29 -12.03
CA SER A 27 3.90 5.79 -12.97
C SER A 27 4.21 7.20 -13.48
N THR A 28 3.68 7.60 -14.63
CA THR A 28 3.66 9.00 -15.04
C THR A 28 2.58 9.80 -14.33
N ASP A 29 1.51 9.15 -13.84
CA ASP A 29 0.48 9.79 -13.04
C ASP A 29 1.02 10.11 -11.63
N ASN A 30 1.10 11.39 -11.31
CA ASN A 30 1.58 11.86 -10.01
C ASN A 30 0.53 11.75 -8.90
N THR A 31 -0.74 11.50 -9.25
CA THR A 31 -1.81 11.34 -8.27
C THR A 31 -1.68 9.99 -7.58
N VAL A 32 -1.58 8.89 -8.32
CA VAL A 32 -1.44 7.54 -7.73
C VAL A 32 -0.21 7.39 -6.83
N LYS A 33 0.89 8.09 -7.12
CA LYS A 33 2.11 8.08 -6.28
C LYS A 33 1.90 8.59 -4.86
N LYS A 34 0.82 9.34 -4.61
CA LYS A 34 0.46 9.87 -3.28
C LYS A 34 -0.29 8.84 -2.43
N SER A 35 -0.55 7.64 -2.95
CA SER A 35 -1.20 6.57 -2.19
C SER A 35 -0.25 6.00 -1.15
N VAL A 36 -0.70 5.91 0.10
CA VAL A 36 0.15 5.55 1.24
C VAL A 36 -0.51 4.45 2.06
N TYR A 37 0.32 3.56 2.59
CA TYR A 37 -0.06 2.64 3.66
C TYR A 37 0.73 3.00 4.92
N ASP A 38 0.02 3.21 6.04
CA ASP A 38 0.62 3.40 7.35
C ASP A 38 0.61 2.08 8.14
N ALA A 39 1.81 1.53 8.41
CA ALA A 39 1.96 0.26 9.09
C ALA A 39 1.48 0.28 10.54
N SER A 40 1.53 1.44 11.21
CA SER A 40 1.15 1.56 12.63
C SER A 40 -0.36 1.40 12.84
N SER A 41 -1.14 2.01 11.95
CA SER A 41 -2.61 1.96 11.96
C SER A 41 -3.19 0.87 11.05
N GLY A 42 -2.41 0.34 10.10
CA GLY A 42 -2.90 -0.59 9.08
C GLY A 42 -3.84 0.11 8.08
N CYS A 43 -3.64 1.41 7.85
CA CYS A 43 -4.53 2.26 7.08
C CYS A 43 -3.99 2.55 5.69
N PHE A 44 -4.84 2.40 4.67
CA PHE A 44 -4.54 2.76 3.29
C PHE A 44 -5.22 4.07 2.94
N THR A 45 -4.47 5.05 2.42
CA THR A 45 -5.01 6.31 1.90
C THR A 45 -4.91 6.33 0.38
N VAL A 46 -6.05 6.54 -0.28
CA VAL A 46 -6.17 6.55 -1.74
C VAL A 46 -6.70 7.92 -2.19
N PRO A 47 -5.99 8.61 -3.11
CA PRO A 47 -6.44 9.89 -3.67
C PRO A 47 -7.77 9.79 -4.44
N PRO A 48 -8.48 10.91 -4.68
CA PRO A 48 -9.71 10.90 -5.44
C PRO A 48 -9.51 10.33 -6.84
N ARG A 49 -10.51 9.60 -7.34
CA ARG A 49 -10.56 9.05 -8.71
C ARG A 49 -9.31 8.23 -9.07
N THR A 50 -8.76 7.50 -8.12
CA THR A 50 -7.53 6.72 -8.27
C THR A 50 -7.79 5.25 -7.89
N THR A 51 -7.06 4.32 -8.51
CA THR A 51 -6.94 2.93 -8.05
C THR A 51 -5.51 2.69 -7.60
N SER A 52 -5.32 2.16 -6.39
CA SER A 52 -4.00 1.95 -5.80
C SER A 52 -3.84 0.49 -5.37
N VAL A 53 -2.77 -0.14 -5.83
CA VAL A 53 -2.41 -1.53 -5.57
C VAL A 53 -1.25 -1.54 -4.59
N PHE A 54 -1.46 -2.15 -3.44
CA PHE A 54 -0.41 -2.36 -2.45
C PHE A 54 -0.02 -3.84 -2.42
N VAL A 55 1.28 -4.11 -2.32
CA VAL A 55 1.83 -5.46 -2.26
C VAL A 55 2.72 -5.61 -1.05
N GLU A 56 2.69 -6.79 -0.43
CA GLU A 56 3.64 -7.18 0.61
C GLU A 56 4.71 -8.07 -0.04
N PRO A 57 5.98 -7.61 -0.14
CA PRO A 57 7.05 -8.44 -0.70
C PRO A 57 7.26 -9.69 0.14
N ARG A 58 7.47 -10.84 -0.51
CA ARG A 58 7.86 -12.06 0.19
C ARG A 58 9.31 -11.93 0.65
N ASN A 59 9.54 -11.94 1.96
CA ASN A 59 10.90 -12.04 2.50
C ASN A 59 11.44 -13.46 2.26
N THR A 60 12.37 -13.63 1.33
CA THR A 60 12.95 -14.94 0.96
C THR A 60 13.89 -15.54 2.02
N LYS A 61 14.12 -14.87 3.16
CA LYS A 61 15.02 -15.37 4.22
C LYS A 61 14.41 -16.42 5.14
N GLU A 62 13.12 -16.74 5.02
CA GLU A 62 12.46 -17.72 5.89
C GLU A 62 12.38 -19.14 5.29
N SER A 63 12.70 -19.29 4.00
CA SER A 63 12.64 -20.60 3.32
C SER A 63 13.88 -21.48 3.53
N ALA A 64 14.93 -20.99 4.22
CA ALA A 64 16.19 -21.71 4.44
C ALA A 64 16.32 -22.32 5.85
N ARG A 65 15.29 -22.22 6.70
CA ARG A 65 15.31 -22.77 8.08
C ARG A 65 14.41 -24.01 8.26
N GLN A 66 13.88 -24.55 7.15
CA GLN A 66 13.07 -25.77 7.14
C GLN A 66 13.70 -26.84 6.22
N SER A 67 15.01 -27.07 6.36
CA SER A 67 15.72 -28.18 5.73
C SER A 67 16.71 -28.79 6.71
#